data_AF-D6TGE0-F1
#
_entry.id   AF-D6TGE0-F1
#
_cell.length_a   1.000
_cell.length_b   1.000
_cell.length_c   1.000
_cell.angle_alpha   90.00
_cell.angle_beta   90.00
_cell.angle_gamma   90.00
#
_symmetry.space_group_name_H-M   'P 1'
#
loop_
_entity.id
_entity.type
_entity.pdbx_description
1 polymer ?
#
loop_
_entity_poly.entity_id
_entity_poly.type
_entity_poly.pdbx_seq_one_letter_code
_entity_poly.pdbx_strand_id
1 'polypeptide(L)'
;MGATSLGGSNGSDWLFAEGHTGTGFQQYLVLANFTTSSAQALIKLEYTNGTVQNVPVTVNAQSQLYFDVNNAYSHPVSGCGCTPTGDVSAEVTSSTASIVAERMMYFKYGTIPGITDVVGEAGPSSHAVYSFSEGYTGGTFNEWLTLQNPNNKSEVVAVTFFADKTVISKEITLPATSRTTINVNSIIVPIATAYPVNVNGSDGFAVSMTVQAFSGTIIVERPLYFKYNGIPGGNDVIGYTGN
;
A
#
# COMPACT_ATOMS: atom_id res chain seq x y z
N MET A 1 -16.42 -6.31 -4.49
CA MET A 1 -16.75 -5.17 -3.63
C MET A 1 -15.86 -5.29 -2.42
N GLY A 2 -14.82 -4.45 -2.34
CA GLY A 2 -14.08 -4.24 -1.10
C GLY A 2 -14.95 -3.36 -0.19
N ALA A 3 -14.95 -3.67 1.09
CA ALA A 3 -15.49 -2.81 2.11
C ALA A 3 -14.51 -2.92 3.27
N THR A 4 -13.75 -1.86 3.50
CA THR A 4 -13.02 -1.70 4.74
C THR A 4 -13.97 -1.17 5.82
N SER A 5 -13.81 -1.61 7.07
CA SER A 5 -14.59 -1.12 8.20
C SER A 5 -13.67 -0.39 9.19
N LEU A 6 -13.95 0.89 9.43
CA LEU A 6 -13.21 1.74 10.35
C LEU A 6 -13.56 1.48 11.82
N GLY A 7 -12.54 1.50 12.66
CA GLY A 7 -12.64 1.79 14.09
C GLY A 7 -12.20 3.23 14.38
N GLY A 8 -13.16 4.17 14.46
CA GLY A 8 -13.17 5.32 15.37
C GLY A 8 -12.02 6.34 15.51
N SER A 9 -10.94 6.35 14.73
CA SER A 9 -9.90 7.39 14.86
C SER A 9 -10.03 8.49 13.80
N ASN A 10 -10.41 9.70 14.23
CA ASN A 10 -10.08 10.92 13.47
C ASN A 10 -8.62 11.26 13.76
N GLY A 11 -7.84 11.53 12.71
CA GLY A 11 -6.40 11.74 12.80
C GLY A 11 -5.96 13.06 12.18
N SER A 12 -4.67 13.34 12.32
CA SER A 12 -3.96 14.41 11.62
C SER A 12 -2.86 13.87 10.71
N ASP A 13 -2.70 12.56 10.63
CA ASP A 13 -1.62 11.90 9.89
C ASP A 13 -2.11 10.51 9.44
N TRP A 14 -1.89 10.18 8.17
CA TRP A 14 -2.38 8.97 7.52
C TRP A 14 -1.38 8.50 6.46
N LEU A 15 -0.92 7.26 6.57
CA LEU A 15 0.10 6.71 5.67
C LEU A 15 -0.42 5.55 4.81
N PHE A 16 0.16 5.41 3.62
CA PHE A 16 -0.26 4.50 2.56
C PHE A 16 0.95 3.95 1.81
N ALA A 17 1.19 2.64 1.88
CA ALA A 17 2.37 2.03 1.26
C ALA A 17 2.21 1.66 -0.22
N GLU A 18 0.99 1.38 -0.65
CA GLU A 18 0.63 1.06 -2.03
C GLU A 18 0.25 2.32 -2.83
N GLY A 19 0.31 2.20 -4.14
CA GLY A 19 -0.23 3.16 -5.08
C GLY A 19 0.40 3.00 -6.45
N HIS A 20 -0.44 3.11 -7.48
CA HIS A 20 -0.01 3.01 -8.86
C HIS A 20 -0.82 3.97 -9.75
N THR A 21 -0.12 4.81 -10.49
CA THR A 21 -0.63 5.82 -11.42
C THR A 21 -0.31 5.49 -12.89
N GLY A 22 0.30 4.34 -13.14
CA GLY A 22 0.61 3.86 -14.48
C GLY A 22 -0.62 3.37 -15.26
N THR A 23 -0.34 2.81 -16.44
CA THR A 23 -1.39 2.43 -17.40
C THR A 23 -2.40 1.47 -16.79
N GLY A 24 -3.69 1.79 -16.92
CA GLY A 24 -4.79 0.94 -16.45
C GLY A 24 -5.17 1.16 -15.00
N PHE A 25 -4.60 2.14 -14.30
CA PHE A 25 -4.95 2.48 -12.92
C PHE A 25 -5.44 3.92 -12.81
N GLN A 26 -6.41 4.14 -11.93
CA GLN A 26 -6.85 5.45 -11.48
C GLN A 26 -6.93 5.42 -9.96
N GLN A 27 -6.10 6.23 -9.30
CA GLN A 27 -5.99 6.33 -7.86
C GLN A 27 -6.54 7.68 -7.37
N TYR A 28 -7.26 7.62 -6.26
CA TYR A 28 -7.69 8.78 -5.50
C TYR A 28 -7.27 8.64 -4.03
N LEU A 29 -6.90 9.76 -3.41
CA LEU A 29 -6.95 9.92 -1.96
C LEU A 29 -8.23 10.68 -1.62
N VAL A 30 -9.10 10.06 -0.83
CA VAL A 30 -10.37 10.64 -0.38
C VAL A 30 -10.18 11.10 1.07
N LEU A 31 -10.27 12.40 1.29
CA LEU A 31 -10.11 13.01 2.60
C LEU A 31 -11.45 13.49 3.11
N ALA A 32 -11.97 12.88 4.16
CA ALA A 32 -13.23 13.29 4.80
C ALA A 32 -12.93 14.19 6.00
N ASN A 33 -13.60 15.34 6.09
CA ASN A 33 -13.55 16.25 7.24
C ASN A 33 -14.94 16.32 7.87
N PHE A 34 -15.06 15.79 9.08
CA PHE A 34 -16.33 15.75 9.81
C PHE A 34 -16.56 16.98 10.70
N THR A 35 -15.60 17.90 10.77
CA THR A 35 -15.67 19.08 11.63
C THR A 35 -16.35 20.26 10.93
N THR A 36 -16.73 21.28 11.72
CA THR A 36 -17.39 22.50 11.24
C THR A 36 -16.43 23.56 10.70
N SER A 37 -15.12 23.28 10.68
CA SER A 37 -14.09 24.18 10.14
C SER A 37 -13.33 23.47 9.01
N SER A 38 -12.90 24.22 8.01
CA SER A 38 -12.06 23.66 6.94
C SER A 38 -10.70 23.21 7.49
N ALA A 39 -10.22 22.04 7.05
CA ALA A 39 -8.91 21.52 7.39
C ALA A 39 -7.91 21.84 6.28
N GLN A 40 -6.73 22.32 6.66
CA GLN A 40 -5.59 22.46 5.75
C GLN A 40 -4.74 21.20 5.87
N ALA A 41 -4.63 20.45 4.78
CA ALA A 41 -3.88 19.22 4.72
C ALA A 41 -2.75 19.30 3.68
N LEU A 42 -1.74 18.47 3.87
CA LEU A 42 -0.62 18.28 2.96
C LEU A 42 -0.59 16.82 2.54
N ILE A 43 -0.71 16.58 1.23
CA ILE A 43 -0.51 15.27 0.63
C ILE A 43 0.95 15.21 0.17
N LYS A 44 1.74 14.37 0.81
CA LYS A 44 3.11 14.05 0.42
C LYS A 44 3.09 12.75 -0.38
N LEU A 45 3.38 12.85 -1.67
CA LEU A 45 3.59 11.70 -2.56
C LEU A 45 5.07 11.36 -2.55
N GLU A 46 5.40 10.09 -2.28
CA GLU A 46 6.77 9.59 -2.22
C GLU A 46 6.99 8.59 -3.36
N TYR A 47 7.98 8.89 -4.19
CA TYR A 47 8.26 8.11 -5.40
C TYR A 47 9.36 7.07 -5.17
N THR A 48 9.44 6.08 -6.04
CA THR A 48 10.43 4.97 -5.91
C THR A 48 11.87 5.43 -6.11
N ASN A 49 12.08 6.63 -6.68
CA ASN A 49 13.39 7.25 -6.84
C ASN A 49 13.79 8.17 -5.67
N GLY A 50 13.00 8.20 -4.59
CA GLY A 50 13.26 9.01 -3.39
C GLY A 50 12.95 10.50 -3.53
N THR A 51 12.46 10.96 -4.70
CA THR A 51 11.90 12.31 -4.82
C THR A 51 10.49 12.35 -4.24
N VAL A 52 10.06 13.53 -3.80
CA VAL A 52 8.74 13.73 -3.18
C VAL A 52 8.00 14.90 -3.80
N GLN A 53 6.68 14.81 -3.85
CA GLN A 53 5.80 15.91 -4.21
C GLN A 53 4.87 16.24 -3.05
N ASN A 54 4.96 17.48 -2.56
CA ASN A 54 4.10 18.00 -1.50
C ASN A 54 2.98 18.84 -2.12
N VAL A 55 1.73 18.41 -1.93
CA VAL A 55 0.55 19.08 -2.50
C VAL A 55 -0.35 19.58 -1.36
N PRO A 56 -0.41 20.89 -1.12
CA PRO A 56 -1.35 21.44 -0.15
C PRO A 56 -2.77 21.35 -0.69
N VAL A 57 -3.69 20.93 0.17
CA VAL A 57 -5.12 20.83 -0.14
C VAL A 57 -5.97 21.37 1.01
N THR A 58 -7.16 21.85 0.68
CA THR A 58 -8.16 22.25 1.67
C THR A 58 -9.32 21.27 1.63
N VAL A 59 -9.64 20.67 2.77
CA VAL A 59 -10.85 19.86 2.96
C VAL A 59 -11.88 20.72 3.67
N ASN A 60 -12.93 21.14 2.96
CA ASN A 60 -13.94 22.03 3.52
C ASN A 60 -14.65 21.38 4.72
N ALA A 61 -15.21 22.21 5.61
CA ALA A 61 -16.02 21.75 6.73
C ALA A 61 -17.13 20.78 6.28
N GLN A 62 -17.35 19.71 7.05
CA GLN A 62 -18.42 18.73 6.85
C GLN A 62 -18.52 18.19 5.41
N SER A 63 -17.37 17.91 4.81
CA SER A 63 -17.27 17.53 3.40
C SER A 63 -16.16 16.51 3.16
N GLN A 64 -16.00 16.09 1.91
CA GLN A 64 -14.87 15.28 1.48
C GLN A 64 -14.22 15.88 0.23
N LEU A 65 -12.90 15.65 0.10
CA LEU A 65 -12.10 15.99 -1.05
C LEU A 65 -11.63 14.72 -1.75
N TYR A 66 -11.78 14.65 -3.07
CA TYR A 66 -11.11 13.66 -3.92
C TYR A 66 -9.86 14.28 -4.52
N PHE A 67 -8.70 13.78 -4.14
CA PHE A 67 -7.43 14.14 -4.74
C PHE A 67 -7.04 13.09 -5.78
N ASP A 68 -6.95 13.49 -7.04
CA ASP A 68 -6.53 12.64 -8.16
C ASP A 68 -5.00 12.50 -8.18
N VAL A 69 -4.51 11.32 -7.79
CA VAL A 69 -3.07 11.03 -7.70
C VAL A 69 -2.47 10.87 -9.11
N ASN A 70 -3.22 10.36 -10.09
CA ASN A 70 -2.77 10.24 -11.48
C ASN A 70 -2.59 11.61 -12.13
N ASN A 71 -3.48 12.56 -11.85
CA ASN A 71 -3.30 13.93 -12.30
C ASN A 71 -2.06 14.56 -11.65
N ALA A 72 -1.82 14.32 -10.36
CA ALA A 72 -0.61 14.81 -9.69
C ALA A 72 0.69 14.21 -10.27
N TYR A 73 0.66 12.94 -10.69
CA TYR A 73 1.76 12.30 -11.43
C TYR A 73 2.01 12.99 -12.79
N SER A 74 0.94 13.30 -13.53
CA SER A 74 1.03 13.90 -14.88
C SER A 74 1.34 15.40 -14.86
N HIS A 75 0.93 16.09 -13.80
CA HIS A 75 1.06 17.53 -13.60
C HIS A 75 1.65 17.80 -12.21
N PRO A 76 2.97 17.54 -12.02
CA PRO A 76 3.60 17.77 -10.73
C PRO A 76 3.59 19.26 -10.35
N VAL A 77 3.61 19.53 -9.05
CA VAL A 77 3.70 20.91 -8.53
C VAL A 77 4.95 21.60 -9.10
N SER A 78 4.76 22.74 -9.76
CA SER A 78 5.87 23.50 -10.35
C SER A 78 6.95 23.82 -9.31
N GLY A 79 8.21 23.56 -9.64
CA GLY A 79 9.35 23.81 -8.75
C GLY A 79 9.53 22.78 -7.63
N CYS A 80 8.77 21.68 -7.60
CA CYS A 80 8.96 20.61 -6.62
C CYS A 80 10.34 19.93 -6.69
N GLY A 81 11.05 20.02 -7.82
CA GLY A 81 12.27 19.25 -8.08
C GLY A 81 12.04 17.73 -8.10
N CYS A 82 10.78 17.31 -8.24
CA CYS A 82 10.34 15.93 -8.15
C CYS A 82 10.32 15.27 -9.52
N THR A 83 10.58 13.97 -9.55
CA THR A 83 10.48 13.13 -10.75
C THR A 83 9.46 12.03 -10.45
N PRO A 84 8.17 12.21 -10.80
CA PRO A 84 7.15 11.23 -10.50
C PRO A 84 7.45 9.84 -11.10
N THR A 85 7.16 8.79 -10.34
CA THR A 85 7.20 7.39 -10.79
C THR A 85 5.78 6.83 -10.85
N GLY A 86 5.56 5.83 -11.69
CA GLY A 86 4.23 5.21 -11.80
C GLY A 86 3.77 4.58 -10.49
N ASP A 87 4.73 4.14 -9.69
CA ASP A 87 4.58 3.60 -8.35
C ASP A 87 4.75 4.71 -7.30
N VAL A 88 3.83 4.83 -6.34
CA VAL A 88 3.80 5.97 -5.39
C VAL A 88 3.20 5.57 -4.04
N SER A 89 3.88 5.91 -2.93
CA SER A 89 3.28 5.89 -1.58
C SER A 89 2.82 7.29 -1.19
N ALA A 90 1.99 7.39 -0.15
CA ALA A 90 1.49 8.68 0.31
C ALA A 90 1.50 8.82 1.83
N GLU A 91 1.66 10.05 2.28
CA GLU A 91 1.45 10.48 3.66
C GLU A 91 0.56 11.73 3.62
N VAL A 92 -0.54 11.74 4.37
CA VAL A 92 -1.47 12.86 4.45
C VAL A 92 -1.45 13.43 5.85
N THR A 93 -0.91 14.63 5.99
CA THR A 93 -0.87 15.34 7.26
C THR A 93 -1.85 16.51 7.27
N SER A 94 -2.41 16.84 8.42
CA SER A 94 -3.33 17.97 8.60
C SER A 94 -2.92 18.78 9.82
N SER A 95 -3.01 20.11 9.73
CA SER A 95 -2.74 21.00 10.86
C SER A 95 -3.78 20.88 11.98
N THR A 96 -4.92 20.25 11.71
CA THR A 96 -5.99 19.99 12.68
C THR A 96 -6.39 18.51 12.65
N ALA A 97 -6.39 17.84 13.80
CA ALA A 97 -6.89 16.48 13.95
C ALA A 97 -8.40 16.46 13.67
N SER A 98 -8.79 15.96 12.50
CA SER A 98 -10.17 16.09 12.02
C SER A 98 -10.47 15.37 10.72
N ILE A 99 -9.45 14.83 10.04
CA ILE A 99 -9.64 14.15 8.77
C ILE A 99 -9.48 12.64 8.93
N VAL A 100 -10.18 11.92 8.06
CA VAL A 100 -9.91 10.52 7.74
C VAL A 100 -9.47 10.46 6.29
N ALA A 101 -8.39 9.73 6.01
CA ALA A 101 -7.90 9.53 4.65
C ALA A 101 -8.13 8.08 4.23
N GLU A 102 -8.66 7.90 3.03
CA GLU A 102 -8.82 6.61 2.37
C GLU A 102 -8.18 6.68 0.99
N ARG A 103 -7.50 5.62 0.57
CA ARG A 103 -7.07 5.43 -0.81
C ARG A 103 -8.11 4.58 -1.51
N MET A 104 -8.57 5.05 -2.67
CA MET A 104 -9.35 4.25 -3.61
C MET A 104 -8.55 4.06 -4.90
N MET A 105 -8.56 2.85 -5.45
CA MET A 105 -7.94 2.55 -6.73
C MET A 105 -8.89 1.76 -7.62
N TYR A 106 -9.19 2.31 -8.79
CA TYR A 106 -9.80 1.58 -9.90
C TYR A 106 -8.69 1.06 -10.79
N PHE A 107 -8.80 -0.18 -11.24
CA PHE A 107 -7.76 -0.77 -12.07
C PHE A 107 -8.29 -1.71 -13.14
N LYS A 108 -7.48 -1.87 -14.17
CA LYS A 108 -7.48 -2.99 -15.11
C LYS A 108 -6.07 -3.58 -15.11
N TYR A 109 -5.79 -4.45 -14.15
CA TYR A 109 -4.51 -5.13 -14.00
C TYR A 109 -4.40 -6.22 -15.08
N GLY A 110 -3.68 -5.92 -16.16
CA GLY A 110 -3.68 -6.73 -17.38
C GLY A 110 -5.09 -6.89 -17.96
N THR A 111 -5.71 -8.05 -17.73
CA THR A 111 -7.09 -8.34 -18.16
C THR A 111 -8.09 -8.41 -17.00
N ILE A 112 -7.69 -8.02 -15.80
CA ILE A 112 -8.46 -8.10 -14.56
C ILE A 112 -8.97 -6.70 -14.19
N PRO A 113 -10.25 -6.36 -14.45
CA PRO A 113 -10.82 -5.13 -13.93
C PRO A 113 -11.15 -5.26 -12.43
N GLY A 114 -11.06 -4.18 -11.68
CA GLY A 114 -11.47 -4.18 -10.27
C GLY A 114 -11.33 -2.84 -9.59
N ILE A 115 -11.56 -2.87 -8.28
CA ILE A 115 -11.41 -1.74 -7.37
C ILE A 115 -10.82 -2.26 -6.06
N THR A 116 -9.95 -1.47 -5.44
CA THR A 116 -9.56 -1.62 -4.03
C THR A 116 -9.76 -0.30 -3.29
N ASP A 117 -9.97 -0.39 -1.99
CA ASP A 117 -10.04 0.71 -1.06
C ASP A 117 -9.32 0.33 0.25
N VAL A 118 -8.64 1.28 0.88
CA VAL A 118 -8.09 1.10 2.22
C VAL A 118 -8.03 2.44 2.95
N VAL A 119 -8.39 2.44 4.22
CA VAL A 119 -8.16 3.58 5.11
C VAL A 119 -6.69 3.58 5.50
N GLY A 120 -6.06 4.76 5.50
CA GLY A 120 -4.64 4.87 5.80
C GLY A 120 -4.30 4.39 7.21
N GLU A 121 -3.03 4.06 7.42
CA GLU A 121 -2.54 3.80 8.77
C GLU A 121 -2.47 5.13 9.52
N ALA A 122 -3.09 5.20 10.71
CA ALA A 122 -3.03 6.41 11.52
C ALA A 122 -1.58 6.68 11.96
N GLY A 123 -1.06 7.84 11.56
CA GLY A 123 0.31 8.25 11.83
C GLY A 123 0.50 8.98 13.17
N PRO A 124 1.75 9.39 13.46
CA PRO A 124 2.95 9.13 12.66
C PRO A 124 3.32 7.66 12.64
N SER A 125 4.02 7.22 11.59
CA SER A 125 4.51 5.84 11.48
C SER A 125 5.21 5.42 12.76
N SER A 126 4.72 4.36 13.39
CA SER A 126 5.12 3.98 14.75
C SER A 126 5.38 2.48 14.90
N HIS A 127 5.38 1.73 13.79
CA HIS A 127 5.42 0.28 13.81
C HIS A 127 6.61 -0.23 12.99
N ALA A 128 7.29 -1.25 13.54
CA ALA A 128 8.41 -1.91 12.89
C ALA A 128 8.05 -3.32 12.41
N VAL A 129 6.91 -3.87 12.84
CA VAL A 129 6.49 -5.24 12.52
C VAL A 129 5.07 -5.26 11.99
N TYR A 130 4.88 -5.95 10.86
CA TYR A 130 3.60 -6.15 10.20
C TYR A 130 3.40 -7.63 9.91
N SER A 131 2.17 -8.11 10.07
CA SER A 131 1.79 -9.50 9.78
C SER A 131 0.59 -9.58 8.85
N PHE A 132 0.63 -10.54 7.91
CA PHE A 132 -0.47 -10.85 7.00
C PHE A 132 -0.77 -12.34 7.10
N SER A 133 -1.99 -12.69 7.47
CA SER A 133 -2.43 -14.09 7.66
C SER A 133 -2.94 -14.74 6.38
N GLU A 134 -3.35 -13.94 5.39
CA GLU A 134 -3.91 -14.39 4.12
C GLU A 134 -3.02 -13.95 2.95
N GLY A 135 -2.91 -14.84 1.97
CA GLY A 135 -2.20 -14.63 0.72
C GLY A 135 -2.23 -15.88 -0.14
N TYR A 136 -2.16 -15.68 -1.45
CA TYR A 136 -2.20 -16.77 -2.41
C TYR A 136 -1.58 -16.37 -3.75
N THR A 137 -0.68 -17.20 -4.26
CA THR A 137 0.13 -16.93 -5.48
C THR A 137 -0.18 -17.90 -6.63
N GLY A 138 -1.17 -18.77 -6.45
CA GLY A 138 -1.50 -19.84 -7.40
C GLY A 138 -2.42 -19.36 -8.53
N GLY A 139 -2.28 -19.97 -9.70
CA GLY A 139 -3.17 -19.73 -10.84
C GLY A 139 -3.15 -18.27 -11.32
N THR A 140 -4.30 -17.59 -11.20
CA THR A 140 -4.46 -16.20 -11.68
C THR A 140 -4.22 -15.13 -10.61
N PHE A 141 -3.84 -15.52 -9.40
CA PHE A 141 -3.61 -14.57 -8.31
C PHE A 141 -2.23 -13.94 -8.45
N ASN A 142 -2.17 -12.61 -8.35
CA ASN A 142 -0.94 -11.82 -8.40
C ASN A 142 -0.87 -11.03 -7.09
N GLU A 143 0.02 -11.46 -6.21
CA GLU A 143 0.25 -10.87 -4.91
C GLU A 143 1.52 -10.02 -4.92
N TRP A 144 1.39 -8.84 -4.34
CA TRP A 144 2.45 -7.88 -4.20
C TRP A 144 2.57 -7.48 -2.73
N LEU A 145 3.77 -7.09 -2.32
CA LEU A 145 4.04 -6.51 -1.02
C LEU A 145 4.64 -5.13 -1.25
N THR A 146 4.01 -4.10 -0.71
CA THR A 146 4.39 -2.71 -0.91
C THR A 146 4.78 -2.09 0.41
N LEU A 147 5.95 -1.44 0.41
CA LEU A 147 6.57 -0.89 1.60
C LEU A 147 6.85 0.58 1.40
N GLN A 148 6.39 1.39 2.34
CA GLN A 148 6.80 2.77 2.49
C GLN A 148 7.89 2.83 3.55
N ASN A 149 8.99 3.50 3.22
CA ASN A 149 9.95 3.97 4.19
C ASN A 149 9.73 5.48 4.40
N PRO A 150 8.98 5.88 5.44
CA PRO A 150 8.72 7.29 5.71
C PRO A 150 9.95 8.02 6.28
N ASN A 151 11.00 7.28 6.66
CA ASN A 151 12.20 7.85 7.27
C ASN A 151 13.06 8.60 6.26
N ASN A 152 13.87 9.54 6.77
CA ASN A 152 14.88 10.26 5.99
C ASN A 152 16.20 9.48 5.80
N LYS A 153 16.21 8.19 6.13
CA LYS A 153 17.36 7.27 5.98
C LYS A 153 16.87 5.97 5.37
N SER A 154 17.76 5.26 4.69
CA SER A 154 17.47 3.90 4.24
C SER A 154 17.17 2.99 5.42
N GLU A 155 16.21 2.09 5.28
CA GLU A 155 15.84 1.08 6.26
C GLU A 155 16.09 -0.32 5.69
N VAL A 156 16.43 -1.30 6.52
CA VAL A 156 16.52 -2.70 6.11
C VAL A 156 15.36 -3.46 6.73
N VAL A 157 14.63 -4.21 5.90
CA VAL A 157 13.53 -5.04 6.35
C VAL A 157 13.83 -6.51 6.08
N ALA A 158 13.43 -7.37 7.01
CA ALA A 158 13.30 -8.80 6.76
C ALA A 158 11.84 -9.12 6.42
N VAL A 159 11.61 -9.70 5.26
CA VAL A 159 10.32 -10.27 4.85
C VAL A 159 10.41 -11.79 4.98
N THR A 160 9.63 -12.36 5.88
CA THR A 160 9.56 -13.81 6.08
C THR A 160 8.23 -14.33 5.56
N PHE A 161 8.30 -15.16 4.52
CA PHE A 161 7.17 -15.84 3.92
C PHE A 161 7.02 -17.23 4.53
N PHE A 162 5.77 -17.60 4.82
CA PHE A 162 5.37 -18.92 5.26
C PHE A 162 4.42 -19.50 4.22
N ALA A 163 4.89 -20.50 3.49
CA ALA A 163 4.16 -21.17 2.43
C ALA A 163 4.11 -22.68 2.73
N ASP A 164 3.07 -23.07 3.46
CA ASP A 164 2.90 -24.39 4.06
C ASP A 164 4.13 -24.82 4.90
N LYS A 165 4.89 -25.83 4.47
CA LYS A 165 6.10 -26.32 5.18
C LYS A 165 7.38 -25.57 4.81
N THR A 166 7.27 -24.53 3.99
CA THR A 166 8.42 -23.77 3.51
C THR A 166 8.45 -22.39 4.14
N VAL A 167 9.60 -22.03 4.72
CA VAL A 167 9.86 -20.69 5.24
C VAL A 167 10.98 -20.07 4.42
N ILE A 168 10.74 -18.86 3.90
CA ILE A 168 11.70 -18.10 3.09
C ILE A 168 11.84 -16.74 3.72
N SER A 169 13.08 -16.34 4.05
CA SER A 169 13.36 -14.98 4.51
C SER A 169 14.18 -14.22 3.47
N LYS A 170 13.84 -12.95 3.25
CA LYS A 170 14.52 -12.03 2.35
C LYS A 170 14.79 -10.72 3.07
N GLU A 171 16.03 -10.28 3.06
CA GLU A 171 16.39 -8.93 3.48
C GLU A 171 16.33 -7.98 2.28
N ILE A 172 15.72 -6.82 2.49
CA ILE A 172 15.49 -5.82 1.46
C ILE A 172 15.84 -4.46 2.03
N THR A 173 16.63 -3.69 1.28
CA THR A 173 16.96 -2.31 1.62
C THR A 173 15.94 -1.37 0.99
N LEU A 174 15.23 -0.62 1.82
CA LEU A 174 14.30 0.43 1.43
C LEU A 174 15.06 1.77 1.37
N PRO A 175 15.12 2.46 0.24
CA PRO A 175 15.69 3.81 0.18
C PRO A 175 14.95 4.78 1.12
N ALA A 176 15.61 5.87 1.51
CA ALA A 176 14.98 6.91 2.31
C ALA A 176 13.78 7.54 1.59
N THR A 177 12.70 7.83 2.32
CA THR A 177 11.54 8.60 1.84
C THR A 177 11.02 8.09 0.50
N SER A 178 10.75 6.79 0.44
CA SER A 178 10.45 6.11 -0.81
C SER A 178 9.50 4.93 -0.63
N ARG A 179 8.94 4.49 -1.76
CA ARG A 179 8.19 3.24 -1.89
C ARG A 179 9.04 2.14 -2.52
N THR A 180 8.86 0.91 -2.05
CA THR A 180 9.41 -0.32 -2.65
C THR A 180 8.31 -1.35 -2.84
N THR A 181 8.36 -2.10 -3.94
CA THR A 181 7.39 -3.17 -4.25
C THR A 181 8.10 -4.49 -4.49
N ILE A 182 7.54 -5.57 -3.96
CA ILE A 182 8.02 -6.94 -4.11
C ILE A 182 6.95 -7.76 -4.79
N ASN A 183 7.33 -8.47 -5.85
CA ASN A 183 6.49 -9.48 -6.48
C ASN A 183 6.54 -10.78 -5.66
N VAL A 184 5.50 -11.07 -4.89
CA VAL A 184 5.46 -12.26 -4.01
C VAL A 184 5.41 -13.53 -4.86
N ASN A 185 4.67 -13.55 -5.98
CA ASN A 185 4.63 -14.70 -6.89
C ASN A 185 6.02 -15.09 -7.39
N SER A 186 6.87 -14.12 -7.71
CA SER A 186 8.23 -14.39 -8.21
C SER A 186 9.11 -15.14 -7.22
N ILE A 187 8.77 -15.07 -5.92
CA ILE A 187 9.47 -15.75 -4.84
C ILE A 187 8.82 -17.12 -4.57
N ILE A 188 7.49 -17.16 -4.42
CA ILE A 188 6.78 -18.35 -3.94
C ILE A 188 6.53 -19.38 -5.05
N VAL A 189 6.11 -18.96 -6.24
CA VAL A 189 5.71 -19.88 -7.33
C VAL A 189 6.82 -20.85 -7.73
N PRO A 190 8.09 -20.43 -7.93
CA PRO A 190 9.16 -21.37 -8.27
C PRO A 190 9.39 -22.43 -7.19
N ILE A 191 9.29 -22.04 -5.91
CA ILE A 191 9.54 -22.91 -4.77
C ILE A 191 8.39 -23.90 -4.58
N ALA A 192 7.14 -23.41 -4.64
CA ALA A 192 5.93 -24.24 -4.58
C ALA A 192 5.89 -25.28 -5.72
N THR A 193 6.36 -24.89 -6.92
CA THR A 193 6.43 -25.78 -8.08
C THR A 193 7.53 -26.82 -7.96
N ALA A 194 8.70 -26.45 -7.43
CA ALA A 194 9.84 -27.36 -7.27
C ALA A 194 9.65 -28.38 -6.13
N TYR A 195 8.92 -27.99 -5.08
CA TYR A 195 8.70 -28.80 -3.88
C TYR A 195 7.20 -28.89 -3.54
N PRO A 196 6.39 -29.55 -4.40
CA PRO A 196 4.96 -29.65 -4.16
C PRO A 196 4.69 -30.48 -2.91
N VAL A 197 4.06 -29.87 -1.92
CA VAL A 197 3.79 -30.51 -0.62
C VAL A 197 2.64 -31.52 -0.70
N ASN A 198 1.80 -31.38 -1.73
CA ASN A 198 0.90 -32.41 -2.24
C ASN A 198 0.89 -32.41 -3.77
N VAL A 199 0.87 -33.60 -4.38
CA VAL A 199 0.92 -33.76 -5.85
C VAL A 199 -0.28 -33.17 -6.58
N ASN A 200 -1.36 -32.83 -5.85
CA ASN A 200 -2.63 -32.35 -6.41
C ASN A 200 -3.15 -31.06 -5.76
N GLY A 201 -2.43 -30.46 -4.81
CA GLY A 201 -2.99 -29.34 -4.05
C GLY A 201 -2.19 -28.07 -4.20
N SER A 202 -2.85 -27.02 -3.74
CA SER A 202 -2.47 -25.64 -3.91
C SER A 202 -1.83 -25.03 -2.66
N ASP A 203 -1.59 -25.84 -1.63
CA ASP A 203 -1.24 -25.36 -0.30
C ASP A 203 0.10 -24.62 -0.29
N GLY A 204 1.06 -25.07 -1.11
CA GLY A 204 2.35 -24.40 -1.28
C GLY A 204 2.27 -23.03 -1.95
N PHE A 205 1.13 -22.67 -2.55
CA PHE A 205 0.90 -21.34 -3.13
C PHE A 205 0.19 -20.38 -2.16
N ALA A 206 -0.42 -20.89 -1.08
CA ALA A 206 -0.91 -20.06 0.00
C ALA A 206 0.27 -19.50 0.79
N VAL A 207 0.22 -18.22 1.12
CA VAL A 207 1.32 -17.52 1.76
C VAL A 207 0.79 -16.61 2.87
N SER A 208 1.36 -16.75 4.06
CA SER A 208 1.32 -15.71 5.09
C SER A 208 2.71 -15.10 5.22
N MET A 209 2.80 -13.88 5.76
CA MET A 209 4.10 -13.23 5.88
C MET A 209 4.20 -12.33 7.11
N THR A 210 5.41 -12.21 7.62
CA THR A 210 5.81 -11.16 8.56
C THR A 210 6.84 -10.26 7.91
N VAL A 211 6.76 -8.97 8.21
CA VAL A 211 7.72 -7.96 7.75
C VAL A 211 8.24 -7.25 8.98
N GLN A 212 9.55 -7.17 9.12
CA GLN A 212 10.22 -6.54 10.26
C GLN A 212 11.29 -5.56 9.79
N ALA A 213 11.14 -4.28 10.12
CA ALA A 213 12.21 -3.29 10.03
C ALA A 213 13.25 -3.49 11.13
N PHE A 214 14.52 -3.21 10.82
CA PHE A 214 15.63 -3.47 11.74
C PHE A 214 15.86 -2.32 12.72
N SER A 215 15.66 -1.07 12.28
CA SER A 215 16.00 0.10 13.11
C SER A 215 14.91 1.16 13.23
N GLY A 216 14.04 1.27 12.23
CA GLY A 216 13.04 2.31 12.11
C GLY A 216 11.63 1.77 11.98
N THR A 217 10.73 2.66 11.58
CA THR A 217 9.34 2.34 11.31
C THR A 217 9.11 2.28 9.80
N ILE A 218 8.13 1.50 9.39
CA ILE A 218 7.74 1.31 7.99
C ILE A 218 6.22 1.32 7.92
N ILE A 219 5.66 1.37 6.72
CA ILE A 219 4.25 1.03 6.48
C ILE A 219 4.24 -0.07 5.44
N VAL A 220 3.37 -1.05 5.61
CA VAL A 220 3.35 -2.24 4.76
C VAL A 220 1.92 -2.56 4.35
N GLU A 221 1.71 -2.68 3.05
CA GLU A 221 0.45 -3.07 2.44
C GLU A 221 0.64 -4.26 1.50
N ARG A 222 -0.43 -5.03 1.29
CA ARG A 222 -0.43 -6.20 0.43
C ARG A 222 -1.58 -6.16 -0.57
N PRO A 223 -1.35 -5.62 -1.77
CA PRO A 223 -2.32 -5.68 -2.85
C PRO A 223 -2.30 -7.05 -3.56
N LEU A 224 -3.50 -7.53 -3.89
CA LEU A 224 -3.78 -8.80 -4.55
C LEU A 224 -4.71 -8.57 -5.74
N TYR A 225 -4.35 -9.06 -6.92
CA TYR A 225 -5.17 -8.98 -8.14
C TYR A 225 -5.44 -10.38 -8.70
N PHE A 226 -6.70 -10.74 -8.96
CA PHE A 226 -7.05 -12.13 -9.25
C PHE A 226 -8.29 -12.31 -10.11
N LYS A 227 -8.44 -13.50 -10.69
CA LYS A 227 -9.68 -14.02 -11.30
C LYS A 227 -10.10 -15.31 -10.62
N TYR A 228 -10.98 -15.24 -9.64
CA TYR A 228 -11.46 -16.43 -8.93
C TYR A 228 -12.68 -17.01 -9.66
N ASN A 229 -12.56 -18.23 -10.22
CA ASN A 229 -13.61 -18.86 -11.03
C ASN A 229 -14.14 -17.96 -12.16
N GLY A 230 -13.23 -17.23 -12.82
CA GLY A 230 -13.55 -16.29 -13.89
C GLY A 230 -14.06 -14.92 -13.42
N ILE A 231 -14.32 -14.74 -12.12
CA ILE A 231 -14.76 -13.47 -11.53
C ILE A 231 -13.51 -12.63 -11.20
N PRO A 232 -13.34 -11.45 -11.81
CA PRO A 232 -12.21 -10.60 -11.51
C PRO A 232 -12.39 -9.92 -10.15
N GLY A 233 -11.28 -9.68 -9.46
CA GLY A 233 -11.26 -9.00 -8.19
C GLY A 233 -9.89 -8.44 -7.85
N GLY A 234 -9.86 -7.62 -6.82
CA GLY A 234 -8.65 -7.28 -6.11
C GLY A 234 -8.96 -7.02 -4.64
N ASN A 235 -7.91 -7.08 -3.84
CA ASN A 235 -7.91 -6.73 -2.43
C ASN A 235 -6.65 -5.95 -2.13
N ASP A 236 -6.71 -5.14 -1.08
CA ASP A 236 -5.57 -4.45 -0.54
C ASP A 236 -5.80 -4.27 0.96
N VAL A 237 -4.73 -4.40 1.74
CA VAL A 237 -4.78 -4.38 3.20
C VAL A 237 -3.47 -3.82 3.75
N ILE A 238 -3.58 -3.00 4.80
CA ILE A 238 -2.45 -2.68 5.68
C ILE A 238 -2.22 -3.86 6.61
N GLY A 239 -0.96 -4.22 6.84
CA GLY A 239 -0.61 -5.35 7.70
C GLY A 239 -1.02 -5.11 9.15
N TYR A 240 -1.28 -6.21 9.86
CA TYR A 240 -1.60 -6.15 11.28
C TYR A 240 -0.34 -5.85 12.12
N THR A 241 -0.47 -4.96 13.10
CA THR A 241 0.66 -4.42 13.90
C THR A 241 0.57 -4.71 15.40
N GLY A 242 -0.38 -5.55 15.84
CA GLY A 242 -0.51 -5.89 17.26
C GLY A 242 0.45 -7.01 17.69
N ASN A 243 0.94 -6.89 18.94
CA ASN A 243 1.62 -7.98 19.66
C ASN A 243 0.62 -8.81 20.45
#